data_AF-A0A6C0EK72-F1
#
_entry.id   AF-A0A6C0EK72-F1
#
_cell.length_a   1.000
_cell.length_b   1.000
_cell.length_c   1.000
_cell.angle_alpha   90.00
_cell.angle_beta   90.00
_cell.angle_gamma   90.00
#
_symmetry.space_group_name_H-M   'P 1'
#
loop_
_entity.id
_entity.type
_entity.pdbx_description
1 polymer ?
#
loop_
_entity_poly.entity_id
_entity_poly.type
_entity_poly.pdbx_seq_one_letter_code
_entity_poly.pdbx_strand_id
1 'polypeptide(L)'
;MEEFASYLFYFVLGIIIFIFFSNYRRNVELITSSVDGEKYLVRKMKDNKKAADHLAFIRKSLNNLVEIIELTNKNNPESLYPEYMKATYNRGVSSKAEFDSTIKRLLHNYNPKSCVFSENTPNSRYTAYSVNKGQELVFCLRLKKEGDKLVPKNTILFVALHEITHIMTKSIGHDQEFWDNFSFMLKIAIDNKIYTSVDFNINPKQYCGIEINSTPYKPI
;
A
#
# COMPACT_ATOMS: atom_id res chain seq x y z
N MET A 1 20.15 -39.11 26.49
CA MET A 1 18.81 -38.76 25.94
C MET A 1 18.72 -37.29 25.55
N GLU A 2 19.26 -36.36 26.35
CA GLU A 2 19.24 -34.92 26.04
C GLU A 2 20.01 -34.53 24.78
N GLU A 3 21.17 -35.14 24.52
CA GLU A 3 21.93 -34.89 23.29
C GLU A 3 21.16 -35.33 22.03
N PHE A 4 20.58 -36.53 22.05
CA PHE A 4 19.75 -37.03 20.94
C PHE A 4 18.54 -36.13 20.69
N ALA A 5 17.86 -35.69 21.75
CA ALA A 5 16.75 -34.74 21.63
C ALA A 5 17.20 -33.40 21.03
N SER A 6 18.38 -32.92 21.39
CA SER A 6 18.96 -31.70 20.85
C SER A 6 19.31 -31.83 19.37
N TYR A 7 19.96 -32.92 18.95
CA TYR A 7 20.25 -33.17 17.53
C TYR A 7 18.98 -33.28 16.69
N LEU A 8 17.95 -33.97 17.21
CA LEU A 8 16.66 -34.08 16.54
C LEU A 8 15.98 -32.71 16.39
N PHE A 9 16.03 -31.87 17.43
CA PHE A 9 15.50 -30.52 17.38
C PHE A 9 16.17 -29.67 16.29
N TYR A 10 17.51 -29.64 16.24
CA TYR A 10 18.23 -28.87 15.21
C TYR A 10 17.99 -29.41 13.80
N PHE A 11 17.86 -30.74 13.64
CA PHE A 11 17.51 -31.35 12.36
C PHE A 11 16.11 -30.95 11.88
N VAL A 12 15.10 -31.01 12.76
CA VAL A 12 13.73 -30.58 12.44
C VAL A 12 13.68 -29.08 12.14
N LEU A 13 14.37 -28.25 12.94
CA LEU A 13 14.50 -26.82 12.69
C LEU A 13 15.14 -26.56 11.32
N GLY A 14 16.19 -27.29 10.97
CA GLY A 14 16.85 -27.23 9.65
C GLY A 14 15.90 -27.57 8.50
N ILE A 15 15.06 -28.61 8.65
CA ILE A 15 14.03 -28.97 7.67
C ILE A 15 12.99 -27.85 7.52
N ILE A 16 12.49 -27.29 8.63
CA ILE A 16 11.51 -26.19 8.61
C ILE A 16 12.10 -24.98 7.87
N ILE A 17 13.33 -24.59 8.22
CA ILE A 17 14.05 -23.50 7.57
C ILE A 17 14.23 -23.80 6.07
N PHE A 18 14.67 -25.01 5.71
CA PHE A 18 14.85 -25.41 4.32
C PHE A 18 13.54 -25.37 3.53
N ILE A 19 12.44 -25.88 4.08
CA ILE A 19 11.12 -25.85 3.45
C ILE A 19 10.66 -24.40 3.27
N PHE A 20 10.83 -23.55 4.28
CA PHE A 20 10.48 -22.13 4.23
C PHE A 20 11.25 -21.41 3.11
N PHE A 21 12.58 -21.52 3.08
CA PHE A 21 13.41 -20.89 2.05
C PHE A 21 13.12 -21.45 0.65
N SER A 22 12.95 -22.76 0.53
CA SER A 22 12.57 -23.43 -0.72
C SER A 22 11.20 -22.96 -1.21
N ASN A 23 10.21 -22.75 -0.34
CA ASN A 23 8.89 -22.23 -0.71
C ASN A 23 8.94 -20.75 -1.10
N TYR A 24 9.70 -19.93 -0.38
CA TYR A 24 9.87 -18.51 -0.70
C TYR A 24 10.49 -18.32 -2.09
N ARG A 25 11.62 -19.02 -2.36
CA ARG A 25 12.29 -18.97 -3.67
C ARG A 25 11.48 -19.59 -4.80
N ARG A 26 10.50 -20.46 -4.52
CA ARG A 26 9.67 -21.10 -5.53
C ARG A 26 8.60 -20.19 -6.12
N ASN A 27 8.12 -19.19 -5.37
CA ASN A 27 6.92 -18.44 -5.76
C ASN A 27 7.18 -17.04 -6.29
N VAL A 28 8.34 -16.45 -6.01
CA VAL A 28 8.67 -15.07 -6.39
C VAL A 28 10.06 -14.95 -7.02
N GLU A 29 10.25 -13.91 -7.82
CA GLU A 29 11.50 -13.54 -8.48
C GLU A 29 11.64 -12.02 -8.62
N LEU A 30 12.88 -11.55 -8.75
CA LEU A 30 13.17 -10.14 -9.00
C LEU A 30 13.12 -9.84 -10.49
N ILE A 31 12.25 -8.92 -10.88
CA ILE A 31 12.11 -8.48 -12.27
C ILE A 31 12.36 -6.98 -12.36
N THR A 32 13.20 -6.58 -13.33
CA THR A 32 13.42 -5.16 -13.64
C THR A 32 12.21 -4.61 -14.39
N SER A 33 11.64 -3.50 -13.91
CA SER A 33 10.51 -2.79 -14.52
C SER A 33 10.93 -1.98 -15.75
N SER A 34 10.04 -1.87 -16.74
CA SER A 34 10.20 -1.03 -17.94
C SER A 34 9.83 0.42 -17.66
N VAL A 35 9.09 0.68 -16.59
CA VAL A 35 8.50 1.99 -16.28
C VAL A 35 9.51 2.90 -15.61
N ASP A 36 10.41 2.35 -14.81
CA ASP A 36 11.37 3.10 -14.00
C ASP A 36 12.77 2.45 -13.89
N GLY A 37 12.97 1.24 -14.45
CA GLY A 37 14.26 0.55 -14.43
C GLY A 37 14.61 -0.13 -13.09
N GLU A 38 13.70 -0.07 -12.11
CA GLU A 38 13.92 -0.61 -10.77
C GLU A 38 13.56 -2.10 -10.68
N LYS A 39 14.11 -2.82 -9.71
CA LYS A 39 13.81 -4.26 -9.49
C LYS A 39 12.68 -4.43 -8.48
N TYR A 40 11.70 -5.24 -8.85
CA TYR A 40 10.54 -5.55 -8.01
C TYR A 40 10.45 -7.06 -7.77
N LEU A 41 10.13 -7.44 -6.54
CA LEU A 41 9.87 -8.83 -6.20
C LEU A 41 8.41 -9.16 -6.56
N VAL A 42 8.23 -10.04 -7.54
CA VAL A 42 6.92 -10.40 -8.11
C VAL A 42 6.76 -11.91 -8.18
N ARG A 43 5.53 -12.40 -8.34
CA ARG A 43 5.26 -13.84 -8.50
C ARG A 43 5.85 -14.38 -9.79
N LYS A 44 6.38 -15.61 -9.71
CA LYS A 44 6.87 -16.39 -10.86
C LYS A 44 5.72 -16.82 -11.76
N MET A 45 5.32 -15.94 -12.67
CA MET A 45 4.23 -16.14 -13.63
C MET A 45 4.62 -15.62 -15.02
N LYS A 46 3.92 -16.07 -16.06
CA LYS A 46 4.22 -15.67 -17.46
C LYS A 46 4.16 -14.16 -17.69
N ASP A 47 3.41 -13.42 -16.87
CA ASP A 47 3.24 -11.97 -16.96
C ASP A 47 3.92 -11.20 -15.80
N ASN A 48 4.92 -11.81 -15.14
CA ASN A 48 5.73 -11.21 -14.08
C ASN A 48 6.28 -9.81 -14.43
N LYS A 49 6.66 -9.57 -15.69
CA LYS A 49 7.11 -8.27 -16.20
C LYS A 49 6.02 -7.21 -16.11
N LYS A 50 4.78 -7.57 -16.43
CA LYS A 50 3.63 -6.67 -16.27
C LYS A 50 3.35 -6.40 -14.79
N ALA A 51 3.53 -7.39 -13.91
CA ALA A 51 3.40 -7.20 -12.46
C ALA A 51 4.46 -6.22 -11.91
N ALA A 52 5.71 -6.33 -12.37
CA ALA A 52 6.78 -5.41 -11.99
C ALA A 52 6.49 -3.98 -12.46
N ASP A 53 6.06 -3.83 -13.71
CA ASP A 53 5.62 -2.54 -14.25
C ASP A 53 4.40 -1.97 -13.49
N HIS A 54 3.57 -2.84 -12.92
CA HIS A 54 2.42 -2.45 -12.11
C HIS A 54 2.85 -1.91 -10.74
N LEU A 55 3.83 -2.54 -10.08
CA LEU A 55 4.43 -2.01 -8.84
C LEU A 55 5.17 -0.70 -9.09
N ALA A 56 5.90 -0.58 -10.19
CA ALA A 56 6.55 0.66 -10.58
C ALA A 56 5.54 1.81 -10.81
N PHE A 57 4.41 1.50 -11.45
CA PHE A 57 3.32 2.46 -11.58
C PHE A 57 2.76 2.91 -10.21
N ILE A 58 2.57 1.98 -9.27
CA ILE A 58 2.13 2.30 -7.91
C ILE A 58 3.16 3.19 -7.21
N ARG A 59 4.44 2.79 -7.21
CA ARG A 59 5.54 3.55 -6.60
C ARG A 59 5.60 4.97 -7.16
N LYS A 60 5.57 5.12 -8.48
CA LYS A 60 5.59 6.44 -9.14
C LYS A 60 4.41 7.30 -8.72
N SER A 61 3.22 6.72 -8.61
CA SER A 61 2.00 7.43 -8.23
C SER A 61 2.04 7.89 -6.77
N LEU A 62 2.50 7.03 -5.85
CA LEU A 62 2.66 7.38 -4.44
C LEU A 62 3.78 8.41 -4.24
N ASN A 63 4.89 8.28 -4.95
CA ASN A 63 5.97 9.27 -4.93
C ASN A 63 5.48 10.65 -5.36
N ASN A 64 4.73 10.72 -6.47
CA ASN A 64 4.16 11.97 -6.95
C ASN A 64 3.19 12.57 -5.93
N LEU A 65 2.34 11.76 -5.30
CA LEU A 65 1.43 12.22 -4.25
C LEU A 65 2.17 12.81 -3.05
N VAL A 66 3.19 12.10 -2.55
CA VAL A 66 3.96 12.55 -1.38
C VAL A 66 4.79 13.79 -1.73
N GLU A 67 5.35 13.88 -2.93
CA GLU A 67 6.07 15.06 -3.42
C GLU A 67 5.14 16.28 -3.48
N ILE A 68 3.92 16.14 -4.02
CA ILE A 68 2.92 17.21 -4.03
C ILE A 68 2.61 17.68 -2.60
N ILE A 69 2.39 16.75 -1.68
CA ILE A 69 2.12 17.08 -0.26
C ILE A 69 3.32 17.81 0.35
N GLU A 70 4.54 17.30 0.14
CA GLU A 70 5.76 17.88 0.69
C GLU A 70 6.00 19.31 0.16
N LEU A 71 5.93 19.50 -1.16
CA LEU A 71 6.16 20.80 -1.80
C LEU A 71 5.08 21.80 -1.40
N THR A 72 3.81 21.38 -1.38
CA THR A 72 2.71 22.25 -0.96
C THR A 72 2.87 22.63 0.51
N ASN A 73 3.23 21.69 1.38
CA ASN A 73 3.45 21.97 2.80
C ASN A 73 4.65 22.91 3.04
N LYS A 74 5.70 22.85 2.21
CA LYS A 74 6.85 23.78 2.30
C LYS A 74 6.51 25.19 1.82
N ASN A 75 5.76 25.31 0.73
CA ASN A 75 5.52 26.60 0.07
C ASN A 75 4.28 27.33 0.62
N ASN A 76 3.22 26.59 0.93
CA ASN A 76 1.96 27.13 1.43
C ASN A 76 1.26 26.09 2.33
N PRO A 77 1.73 25.87 3.57
CA PRO A 77 1.14 24.89 4.48
C PRO A 77 -0.32 25.18 4.83
N GLU A 78 -0.80 26.41 4.60
CA GLU A 78 -2.18 26.81 4.81
C GLU A 78 -3.11 26.42 3.66
N SER A 79 -2.62 26.03 2.48
CA SER A 79 -3.49 25.59 1.37
C SER A 79 -3.93 24.13 1.48
N LEU A 80 -3.14 23.27 2.13
CA LEU A 80 -3.50 21.87 2.39
C LEU A 80 -4.54 21.74 3.51
N TYR A 81 -4.49 22.66 4.48
CA TYR A 81 -5.33 22.57 5.68
C TYR A 81 -6.84 22.72 5.38
N PRO A 82 -7.32 23.62 4.51
CA PRO A 82 -8.72 23.70 4.07
C PRO A 82 -9.18 22.51 3.22
N GLU A 83 -8.27 21.82 2.53
CA GLU A 83 -8.61 20.55 1.84
C GLU A 83 -8.76 19.39 2.84
N TYR A 84 -8.07 19.47 3.98
CA TYR A 84 -8.20 18.55 5.11
C TYR A 84 -9.41 18.90 6.01
N MET A 85 -9.76 20.18 6.13
CA MET A 85 -10.86 20.69 6.95
C MET A 85 -12.00 21.24 6.09
N LYS A 86 -13.06 20.45 5.91
CA LYS A 86 -14.36 20.98 5.50
C LYS A 86 -15.47 20.52 6.43
N ALA A 87 -16.09 21.52 7.06
CA ALA A 87 -17.17 21.49 8.03
C ALA A 87 -18.49 20.83 7.57
N THR A 88 -18.49 20.08 6.47
CA THR A 88 -19.69 19.49 5.87
C THR A 88 -19.91 18.00 6.18
N TYR A 89 -18.91 17.28 6.72
CA TYR A 89 -19.02 15.82 6.91
C TYR A 89 -18.53 15.25 8.27
N ASN A 90 -18.18 16.08 9.27
CA ASN A 90 -17.56 15.62 10.53
C ASN A 90 -16.31 14.73 10.30
N ARG A 91 -15.48 15.09 9.33
CA ARG A 91 -14.23 14.39 9.00
C ARG A 91 -13.08 15.38 8.89
N GLY A 92 -11.95 15.06 9.50
CA GLY A 92 -10.76 15.89 9.54
C GLY A 92 -10.10 15.93 10.92
N VAL A 93 -8.94 16.57 11.01
CA VAL A 93 -8.15 16.68 12.24
C VAL A 93 -8.73 17.79 13.11
N SER A 94 -8.64 17.59 14.42
CA SER A 94 -9.20 18.49 15.41
C SER A 94 -8.42 19.80 15.56
N SER A 95 -7.19 19.87 15.02
CA SER A 95 -6.35 21.07 15.11
C SER A 95 -5.24 21.12 14.05
N LYS A 96 -4.73 22.33 13.78
CA LYS A 96 -3.54 22.56 12.93
C LYS A 96 -2.31 21.81 13.43
N ALA A 97 -2.11 21.72 14.76
CA ALA A 97 -1.00 20.98 15.35
C ALA A 97 -1.07 19.47 15.04
N GLU A 98 -2.28 18.91 15.04
CA GLU A 98 -2.52 17.50 14.68
C GLU A 98 -2.29 17.25 13.19
N PHE A 99 -2.74 18.17 12.33
CA PHE A 99 -2.42 18.16 10.90
C PHE A 99 -0.91 18.16 10.65
N ASP A 100 -0.18 19.13 11.22
CA ASP A 100 1.25 19.26 11.03
C ASP A 100 2.01 18.02 11.53
N SER A 101 1.57 17.43 12.64
CA SER A 101 2.12 16.18 13.17
C SER A 101 1.87 14.99 12.23
N THR A 102 0.72 14.96 11.58
CA THR A 102 0.33 13.92 10.62
C THR A 102 1.16 14.00 9.34
N ILE A 103 1.35 15.22 8.80
CA ILE A 103 2.24 15.43 7.64
C ILE A 103 3.68 15.07 7.98
N LYS A 104 4.18 15.50 9.15
CA LYS A 104 5.53 15.12 9.61
C LYS A 104 5.71 13.61 9.69
N ARG A 105 4.70 12.89 10.19
CA ARG A 105 4.72 11.43 10.27
C ARG A 105 4.77 10.77 8.90
N LEU A 106 3.97 11.25 7.93
CA LEU A 106 4.04 10.78 6.54
C LEU A 106 5.45 10.92 5.97
N LEU A 107 6.02 12.14 6.04
CA LEU A 107 7.32 12.45 5.44
C LEU A 107 8.49 11.78 6.15
N HIS A 108 8.36 11.52 7.45
CA HIS A 108 9.37 10.78 8.21
C HIS A 108 9.35 9.29 7.87
N ASN A 109 8.16 8.71 7.77
CA ASN A 109 7.97 7.27 7.63
C ASN A 109 8.09 6.78 6.18
N TYR A 110 7.67 7.58 5.20
CA TYR A 110 7.74 7.23 3.78
C TYR A 110 8.96 7.88 3.12
N ASN A 111 9.94 7.06 2.74
CA ASN A 111 11.09 7.49 1.96
C ASN A 111 11.01 6.90 0.52
N PRO A 112 10.77 7.73 -0.51
CA PRO A 112 10.66 7.30 -1.91
C PRO A 112 11.86 6.49 -2.45
N LYS A 113 13.05 6.71 -1.89
CA LYS A 113 14.30 6.09 -2.32
C LYS A 113 14.53 4.71 -1.71
N SER A 114 14.01 4.46 -0.51
CA SER A 114 14.26 3.23 0.25
C SER A 114 13.03 2.37 0.52
N CYS A 115 11.82 2.89 0.32
CA CYS A 115 10.59 2.11 0.44
C CYS A 115 10.57 0.99 -0.62
N VAL A 116 10.47 -0.26 -0.15
CA VAL A 116 10.41 -1.45 -1.01
C VAL A 116 8.96 -1.72 -1.42
N PHE A 117 8.75 -2.12 -2.67
CA PHE A 117 7.45 -2.52 -3.20
C PHE A 117 7.53 -3.96 -3.68
N SER A 118 6.61 -4.81 -3.24
CA SER A 118 6.61 -6.23 -3.59
C SER A 118 5.20 -6.79 -3.80
N GLU A 119 5.12 -7.89 -4.56
CA GLU A 119 3.90 -8.68 -4.70
C GLU A 119 3.85 -9.74 -3.59
N ASN A 120 2.68 -9.90 -2.96
CA ASN A 120 2.49 -10.96 -1.98
C ASN A 120 2.52 -12.36 -2.63
N THR A 121 2.77 -13.40 -1.84
CA THR A 121 2.70 -14.79 -2.32
C THR A 121 1.24 -15.29 -2.42
N PRO A 122 0.95 -16.33 -3.24
CA PRO A 122 -0.42 -16.87 -3.40
C PRO A 122 -1.10 -17.24 -2.08
N ASN A 123 -0.33 -17.76 -1.12
CA ASN A 123 -0.78 -18.21 0.19
C ASN A 123 -0.86 -17.09 1.23
N SER A 124 -0.63 -15.84 0.85
CA SER A 124 -0.74 -14.69 1.76
C SER A 124 -2.17 -14.60 2.33
N ARG A 125 -2.25 -14.43 3.64
CA ARG A 125 -3.50 -14.16 4.37
C ARG A 125 -3.99 -12.72 4.16
N TYR A 126 -3.07 -11.79 3.91
CA TYR A 126 -3.36 -10.37 3.73
C TYR A 126 -3.35 -9.99 2.25
N THR A 127 -4.24 -9.08 1.87
CA THR A 127 -4.39 -8.59 0.49
C THR A 127 -3.42 -7.46 0.19
N ALA A 128 -3.16 -6.58 1.15
CA ALA A 128 -2.09 -5.59 1.12
C ALA A 128 -1.68 -5.28 2.57
N TYR A 129 -0.46 -4.81 2.76
CA TYR A 129 0.02 -4.36 4.07
C TYR A 129 1.29 -3.51 3.94
N SER A 130 1.55 -2.71 4.98
CA SER A 130 2.82 -2.02 5.18
C SER A 130 3.65 -2.71 6.27
N VAL A 131 4.98 -2.76 6.09
CA VAL A 131 5.94 -3.23 7.09
C VAL A 131 6.63 -2.01 7.69
N ASN A 132 6.72 -1.98 9.03
CA ASN A 132 7.40 -0.92 9.80
C ASN A 132 7.00 0.49 9.36
N LYS A 133 5.70 0.72 9.15
CA LYS A 133 5.13 2.00 8.72
C LYS A 133 5.81 2.57 7.46
N GLY A 134 6.08 1.76 6.43
CA GLY A 134 6.50 2.29 5.12
C GLY A 134 7.92 1.94 4.68
N GLN A 135 8.60 1.05 5.40
CA GLN A 135 9.83 0.43 4.89
C GLN A 135 9.55 -0.49 3.69
N GLU A 136 8.43 -1.22 3.74
CA GLU A 136 7.97 -2.04 2.62
C GLU A 136 6.45 -1.93 2.50
N LEU A 137 5.97 -1.86 1.25
CA LEU A 137 4.57 -1.94 0.86
C LEU A 137 4.36 -3.19 0.01
N VAL A 138 3.52 -4.10 0.49
CA VAL A 138 3.26 -5.38 -0.16
C VAL A 138 1.83 -5.40 -0.68
N PHE A 139 1.67 -5.77 -1.95
CA PHE A 139 0.38 -5.77 -2.63
C PHE A 139 0.02 -7.13 -3.22
N CYS A 140 -1.24 -7.51 -3.12
CA CYS A 140 -1.80 -8.53 -4.00
C CYS A 140 -2.13 -7.90 -5.35
N LEU A 141 -1.36 -8.26 -6.37
CA LEU A 141 -1.57 -7.74 -7.71
C LEU A 141 -2.55 -8.57 -8.53
N ARG A 142 -3.10 -9.65 -7.95
CA ARG A 142 -3.80 -10.72 -8.67
C ARG A 142 -5.23 -10.91 -8.20
N LEU A 143 -6.16 -10.99 -9.14
CA LEU A 143 -7.56 -11.31 -8.91
C LEU A 143 -7.72 -12.83 -8.80
N LYS A 144 -7.68 -13.36 -7.57
CA LYS A 144 -7.77 -14.82 -7.29
C LYS A 144 -8.99 -15.50 -7.91
N LYS A 145 -10.13 -14.81 -7.96
CA LYS A 145 -11.39 -15.33 -8.54
C LYS A 145 -11.46 -15.20 -10.07
N GLU A 146 -10.48 -14.55 -10.71
CA GLU A 146 -10.45 -14.30 -12.16
C GLU A 146 -9.20 -14.87 -12.82
N GLY A 147 -8.68 -16.00 -12.30
CA GLY A 147 -7.53 -16.67 -12.89
C GLY A 147 -6.23 -15.88 -12.79
N ASP A 148 -6.01 -15.17 -11.68
CA ASP A 148 -4.82 -14.37 -11.40
C ASP A 148 -4.52 -13.25 -12.43
N LYS A 149 -5.56 -12.74 -13.08
CA LYS A 149 -5.46 -11.49 -13.84
C LYS A 149 -4.93 -10.37 -12.95
N LEU A 150 -4.12 -9.49 -13.54
CA LEU A 150 -3.66 -8.29 -12.85
C LEU A 150 -4.85 -7.40 -12.49
N VAL A 151 -4.85 -6.91 -11.25
CA VAL A 151 -5.84 -5.93 -10.76
C VAL A 151 -5.81 -4.69 -11.67
N PRO A 152 -6.93 -4.02 -11.96
CA PRO A 152 -6.91 -2.77 -12.73
C PRO A 152 -6.11 -1.67 -12.01
N LYS A 153 -5.37 -0.85 -12.77
CA LYS A 153 -4.51 0.23 -12.25
C LYS A 153 -5.23 1.17 -11.28
N ASN A 154 -6.44 1.61 -11.62
CA ASN A 154 -7.18 2.51 -10.75
C ASN A 154 -7.59 1.83 -9.42
N THR A 155 -7.98 0.55 -9.47
CA THR A 155 -8.33 -0.22 -8.27
C THR A 155 -7.13 -0.44 -7.36
N ILE A 156 -5.96 -0.82 -7.92
CA ILE A 156 -4.76 -1.02 -7.07
C ILE A 156 -4.27 0.31 -6.49
N LEU A 157 -4.47 1.44 -7.18
CA LEU A 157 -4.14 2.75 -6.61
C LEU A 157 -5.02 3.09 -5.42
N PHE A 158 -6.32 2.79 -5.45
CA PHE A 158 -7.17 2.96 -4.27
C PHE A 158 -6.62 2.18 -3.05
N VAL A 159 -6.17 0.94 -3.28
CA VAL A 159 -5.54 0.13 -2.23
C VAL A 159 -4.18 0.71 -1.81
N ALA A 160 -3.37 1.19 -2.75
CA ALA A 160 -2.09 1.83 -2.43
C ALA A 160 -2.26 3.10 -1.58
N LEU A 161 -3.29 3.90 -1.88
CA LEU A 161 -3.69 5.07 -1.10
C LEU A 161 -4.13 4.67 0.31
N HIS A 162 -4.83 3.54 0.45
CA HIS A 162 -5.17 2.96 1.76
C HIS A 162 -3.93 2.60 2.57
N GLU A 163 -2.98 1.88 1.97
CA GLU A 163 -1.75 1.46 2.66
C GLU A 163 -0.85 2.63 3.07
N ILE A 164 -0.65 3.63 2.20
CA ILE A 164 0.12 4.83 2.57
C ILE A 164 -0.60 5.67 3.63
N THR A 165 -1.92 5.59 3.73
CA THR A 165 -2.67 6.24 4.81
C THR A 165 -2.33 5.61 6.17
N HIS A 166 -2.11 4.29 6.25
CA HIS A 166 -1.62 3.66 7.47
C HIS A 166 -0.25 4.15 7.90
N ILE A 167 0.59 4.60 6.96
CA ILE A 167 1.93 5.16 7.22
C ILE A 167 1.83 6.50 7.95
N MET A 168 0.86 7.35 7.57
CA MET A 168 0.63 8.65 8.20
C MET A 168 -0.34 8.60 9.38
N THR A 169 -0.99 7.48 9.68
CA THR A 169 -1.95 7.35 10.80
C THR A 169 -1.24 6.85 12.06
N LYS A 170 -1.54 7.43 13.23
CA LYS A 170 -0.94 7.01 14.50
C LYS A 170 -1.57 5.72 15.02
N SER A 171 -2.89 5.64 15.02
CA SER A 171 -3.67 4.46 15.42
C SER A 171 -3.39 3.24 14.52
N ILE A 172 -3.76 2.06 15.02
CA ILE A 172 -3.74 0.79 14.28
C ILE A 172 -5.19 0.43 13.99
N GLY A 173 -5.50 0.13 12.73
CA GLY A 173 -6.86 -0.16 12.28
C GLY A 173 -7.46 0.99 11.49
N HIS A 174 -8.79 1.02 11.43
CA HIS A 174 -9.56 1.95 10.60
C HIS A 174 -10.47 2.82 11.47
N ASP A 175 -9.88 3.48 12.46
CA ASP A 175 -10.58 4.44 13.32
C ASP A 175 -10.87 5.75 12.56
N GLN A 176 -11.57 6.68 13.20
CA GLN A 176 -11.91 7.98 12.59
C GLN A 176 -10.67 8.72 12.05
N GLU A 177 -9.57 8.72 12.80
CA GLU A 177 -8.27 9.29 12.38
C GLU A 177 -7.81 8.73 11.03
N PHE A 178 -7.90 7.40 10.85
CA PHE A 178 -7.54 6.75 9.59
C PHE A 178 -8.43 7.25 8.44
N TRP A 179 -9.75 7.27 8.63
CA TRP A 179 -10.68 7.64 7.57
C TRP A 179 -10.57 9.11 7.18
N ASP A 180 -10.22 9.97 8.14
CA ASP A 180 -9.95 11.38 7.91
C ASP A 180 -8.67 11.55 7.08
N ASN A 181 -7.58 10.87 7.47
CA ASN A 181 -6.35 10.81 6.68
C ASN A 181 -6.59 10.24 5.27
N PHE A 182 -7.39 9.18 5.16
CA PHE A 182 -7.63 8.53 3.87
C PHE A 182 -8.43 9.43 2.93
N SER A 183 -9.44 10.13 3.47
CA SER A 183 -10.23 11.09 2.71
C SER A 183 -9.35 12.23 2.16
N PHE A 184 -8.43 12.73 2.99
CA PHE A 184 -7.43 13.71 2.57
C PHE A 184 -6.53 13.18 1.44
N MET A 185 -5.97 11.97 1.59
CA MET A 185 -5.13 11.35 0.57
C MET A 185 -5.86 11.13 -0.76
N LEU A 186 -7.13 10.69 -0.70
CA LEU A 186 -7.99 10.52 -1.87
C LEU A 186 -8.25 11.86 -2.56
N LYS A 187 -8.56 12.92 -1.81
CA LYS A 187 -8.83 14.26 -2.37
C LYS A 187 -7.63 14.78 -3.16
N ILE A 188 -6.44 14.79 -2.56
CA ILE A 188 -5.22 15.25 -3.25
C ILE A 188 -4.94 14.39 -4.48
N ALA A 189 -5.09 13.07 -4.39
CA ALA A 189 -4.87 12.18 -5.51
C ALA A 189 -5.86 12.42 -6.66
N ILE A 190 -7.12 12.74 -6.35
CA ILE A 190 -8.17 13.04 -7.34
C ILE A 190 -7.90 14.38 -8.02
N ASP A 191 -7.67 15.45 -7.25
CA ASP A 191 -7.44 16.80 -7.78
C ASP A 191 -6.24 16.85 -8.72
N ASN A 192 -5.20 16.07 -8.40
CA ASN A 192 -3.97 15.98 -9.19
C ASN A 192 -3.99 14.86 -10.24
N LYS A 193 -5.16 14.26 -10.50
CA LYS A 193 -5.37 13.23 -11.53
C LYS A 193 -4.47 11.98 -11.37
N ILE A 194 -4.02 11.71 -10.15
CA ILE A 194 -3.29 10.48 -9.79
C ILE A 194 -4.26 9.31 -9.68
N TYR A 195 -5.46 9.55 -9.14
CA TYR A 195 -6.52 8.55 -8.98
C TYR A 195 -7.82 9.07 -9.58
N THR A 196 -8.57 8.19 -10.25
CA THR A 196 -9.91 8.49 -10.75
C THR A 196 -10.94 8.00 -9.74
N SER A 197 -11.80 8.90 -9.25
CA SER A 197 -12.81 8.54 -8.25
C SER A 197 -13.76 7.45 -8.76
N VAL A 198 -14.08 6.50 -7.89
CA VAL A 198 -15.07 5.44 -8.12
C VAL A 198 -15.95 5.36 -6.89
N ASP A 199 -17.28 5.41 -7.08
CA ASP A 199 -18.22 5.06 -6.03
C ASP A 199 -18.36 3.52 -5.98
N PHE A 200 -17.66 2.88 -5.05
CA PHE A 200 -17.67 1.44 -4.85
C PHE A 200 -18.98 0.96 -4.21
N ASN A 201 -19.80 1.84 -3.64
CA ASN A 201 -21.14 1.47 -3.16
C ASN A 201 -22.07 1.15 -4.35
N ILE A 202 -21.86 1.81 -5.49
CA ILE A 202 -22.61 1.60 -6.73
C ILE A 202 -21.89 0.61 -7.65
N ASN A 203 -20.56 0.73 -7.75
CA ASN A 203 -19.72 -0.04 -8.66
C ASN A 203 -18.67 -0.84 -7.88
N PRO A 204 -19.07 -1.86 -7.09
CA PRO A 204 -18.12 -2.66 -6.32
C PRO A 204 -17.09 -3.33 -7.22
N LYS A 205 -15.87 -3.52 -6.71
CA LYS A 205 -14.77 -4.16 -7.44
C LYS A 205 -14.17 -5.28 -6.62
N GLN A 206 -13.86 -6.40 -7.29
CA GLN A 206 -13.10 -7.47 -6.68
C GLN A 206 -11.64 -7.05 -6.52
N TYR A 207 -11.06 -7.39 -5.37
CA TYR A 207 -9.64 -7.19 -5.08
C TYR A 207 -9.12 -8.39 -4.30
N CYS A 208 -8.19 -9.16 -4.90
CA CYS A 208 -7.53 -10.29 -4.24
C CYS A 208 -8.47 -11.30 -3.52
N GLY A 209 -9.69 -11.50 -4.04
CA GLY A 209 -10.67 -12.43 -3.47
C GLY A 209 -11.64 -11.82 -2.45
N ILE A 210 -11.43 -10.57 -2.03
CA ILE A 210 -12.41 -9.75 -1.31
C ILE A 210 -13.10 -8.76 -2.27
N GLU A 211 -14.16 -8.13 -1.82
CA GLU A 211 -14.87 -7.08 -2.55
C GLU A 211 -14.63 -5.72 -1.90
N ILE A 212 -14.25 -4.74 -2.71
CA ILE A 212 -14.25 -3.32 -2.35
C ILE A 212 -15.62 -2.78 -2.73
N ASN A 213 -16.46 -2.51 -1.74
CA ASN A 213 -17.83 -2.05 -1.91
C ASN A 213 -18.17 -0.79 -1.09
N SER A 214 -17.15 -0.14 -0.54
CA SER A 214 -17.31 1.15 0.16
C SER A 214 -16.24 2.14 -0.29
N THR A 215 -16.67 3.36 -0.59
CA THR A 215 -15.78 4.51 -0.77
C THR A 215 -16.02 5.46 0.40
N PRO A 216 -15.01 5.72 1.25
CA PRO A 216 -15.16 6.69 2.34
C PRO A 216 -15.38 8.09 1.77
N TYR A 217 -14.70 8.45 0.68
CA TYR A 217 -14.87 9.74 0.01
C TYR A 217 -16.00 9.70 -1.04
N LYS A 218 -17.06 10.49 -0.84
CA LYS A 218 -18.04 10.78 -1.89
C LYS A 218 -17.68 12.16 -2.48
N PRO A 219 -17.18 12.25 -3.72
CA PRO A 219 -17.04 13.54 -4.39
C PRO A 219 -18.42 14.20 -4.51
N ILE A 220 -18.48 15.51 -4.29
CA ILE A 220 -19.64 16.35 -4.64
C ILE A 220 -19.56 16.65 -6.13
#